data_AF-A0A2V6TUZ8-F1
#
_entry.id   AF-A0A2V6TUZ8-F1
#
_cell.length_a   1.000
_cell.length_b   1.000
_cell.length_c   1.000
_cell.angle_alpha   90.00
_cell.angle_beta   90.00
_cell.angle_gamma   90.00
#
_symmetry.space_group_name_H-M   'P 1'
#
loop_
_entity.id
_entity.type
_entity.pdbx_description
1 polymer ?
#
loop_
_entity_poly.entity_id
_entity_poly.type
_entity_poly.pdbx_seq_one_letter_code
_entity_poly.pdbx_strand_id
1 'polypeptide(L)'
;MKIVVIGGTGLIGSKTVPILRQGGHEVVAASPKTGVNSITGEGLKEAMVGTQVVIDLANSPSFEDKAVLEFFETSGRNLLAAEAAAG
;
A
#
# COMPACT_ATOMS: atom_id res chain seq x y z
N MET A 1 -9.43 11.81 -7.90
CA MET A 1 -8.07 11.74 -7.32
C MET A 1 -7.51 10.36 -7.59
N LYS A 2 -6.20 10.26 -7.78
CA LYS A 2 -5.42 9.03 -7.79
C LYS A 2 -5.11 8.60 -6.36
N ILE A 3 -5.53 7.40 -6.01
CA ILE A 3 -5.39 6.80 -4.69
C ILE A 3 -4.64 5.47 -4.82
N VAL A 4 -3.58 5.29 -4.04
CA VAL A 4 -2.91 3.99 -3.89
C VAL A 4 -3.45 3.33 -2.62
N VAL A 5 -3.87 2.07 -2.73
CA VAL A 5 -4.30 1.27 -1.59
C VAL A 5 -3.27 0.16 -1.39
N ILE A 6 -2.41 0.30 -0.38
CA ILE A 6 -1.47 -0.76 0.02
C ILE A 6 -2.25 -1.89 0.67
N GLY A 7 -1.94 -3.14 0.32
CA GLY A 7 -2.79 -4.27 0.68
C GLY A 7 -4.11 -4.29 -0.10
N GLY A 8 -4.17 -3.65 -1.27
CA GLY A 8 -5.38 -3.47 -2.07
C GLY A 8 -6.05 -4.77 -2.55
N THR A 9 -5.33 -5.90 -2.56
CA THR A 9 -5.89 -7.22 -2.86
C THR A 9 -6.20 -8.06 -1.61
N GLY A 10 -5.98 -7.51 -0.41
CA GLY A 10 -6.26 -8.16 0.87
C GLY A 10 -7.73 -8.09 1.27
N LEU A 11 -8.07 -8.58 2.47
CA LEU A 11 -9.46 -8.67 2.95
C LEU A 11 -10.17 -7.31 2.93
N ILE A 12 -9.57 -6.28 3.51
CA ILE A 12 -10.16 -4.93 3.57
C ILE A 12 -9.93 -4.19 2.25
N GLY A 13 -8.76 -4.32 1.65
CA GLY A 13 -8.42 -3.67 0.38
C GLY A 13 -9.37 -4.07 -0.77
N SER A 14 -9.70 -5.36 -0.89
CA SER A 14 -10.59 -5.87 -1.95
C SER A 14 -12.02 -5.31 -1.88
N LYS A 15 -12.45 -4.81 -0.72
CA LYS A 15 -13.72 -4.10 -0.53
C LYS A 15 -13.57 -2.60 -0.74
N THR A 16 -12.47 -2.04 -0.25
CA THR A 16 -12.16 -0.60 -0.31
C THR A 16 -11.95 -0.13 -1.74
N VAL A 17 -11.19 -0.88 -2.55
CA VAL A 17 -10.85 -0.51 -3.93
C VAL A 17 -12.10 -0.32 -4.81
N PRO A 18 -13.08 -1.25 -4.87
CA PRO A 18 -14.33 -1.04 -5.60
C PRO A 18 -15.12 0.18 -5.13
N ILE A 19 -15.21 0.41 -3.82
CA ILE A 19 -15.95 1.55 -3.25
C ILE A 19 -15.34 2.89 -3.72
N LEU A 20 -14.02 3.02 -3.63
CA LEU A 20 -13.31 4.23 -4.07
C LEU A 20 -13.44 4.45 -5.59
N ARG A 21 -13.36 3.38 -6.38
CA ARG A 21 -13.59 3.44 -7.83
C ARG A 21 -15.02 3.85 -8.17
N GLN A 22 -16.02 3.32 -7.45
CA GLN A 22 -17.41 3.72 -7.59
C GLN A 22 -17.62 5.19 -7.26
N GLY A 23 -16.84 5.74 -6.32
CA GLY A 23 -16.77 7.18 -6.01
C GLY A 23 -16.09 8.03 -7.07
N GLY A 24 -15.65 7.47 -8.21
CA GLY A 24 -15.02 8.21 -9.30
C GLY A 24 -13.52 8.49 -9.08
N HIS A 25 -12.85 7.76 -8.19
CA HIS A 25 -11.42 7.88 -8.00
C HIS A 25 -10.64 6.94 -8.94
N GLU A 26 -9.46 7.37 -9.37
CA GLU A 26 -8.47 6.49 -9.98
C GLU A 26 -7.80 5.71 -8.84
N VAL A 27 -7.89 4.38 -8.84
CA VAL A 27 -7.42 3.57 -7.70
C VAL A 27 -6.44 2.51 -8.17
N VAL A 28 -5.23 2.57 -7.63
CA VAL A 28 -4.19 1.55 -7.76
C VAL A 28 -4.29 0.61 -6.55
N ALA A 29 -4.63 -0.65 -6.80
CA ALA A 29 -4.58 -1.68 -5.77
C ALA A 29 -3.16 -2.23 -5.70
N ALA A 30 -2.38 -1.80 -4.71
CA ALA A 30 -0.99 -2.18 -4.53
C ALA A 30 -0.87 -3.39 -3.60
N SER A 31 -0.30 -4.48 -4.11
CA SER A 31 0.07 -5.65 -3.32
C SER A 31 1.15 -6.48 -4.03
N PRO A 32 1.77 -7.47 -3.36
CA PRO A 32 2.76 -8.32 -4.01
C PRO A 32 2.20 -9.02 -5.27
N LYS A 33 0.89 -9.32 -5.30
CA LYS A 33 0.22 -9.92 -6.47
C LYS A 33 0.14 -8.97 -7.67
N THR A 34 0.28 -7.67 -7.46
CA THR A 34 0.27 -6.64 -8.50
C THR A 34 1.66 -6.03 -8.72
N GLY A 35 2.73 -6.66 -8.21
CA GLY A 35 4.10 -6.19 -8.34
C GLY A 35 4.48 -5.02 -7.42
N VAL A 36 3.74 -4.80 -6.32
CA VAL A 36 4.05 -3.75 -5.35
C VAL A 36 4.23 -4.35 -3.95
N ASN A 37 5.41 -4.20 -3.36
CA ASN A 37 5.74 -4.83 -2.08
C ASN A 37 6.29 -3.78 -1.11
N SER A 38 5.56 -3.54 -0.02
CA SER A 38 5.95 -2.55 0.99
C SER A 38 7.14 -2.97 1.83
N ILE A 39 7.45 -4.27 1.93
CA ILE A 39 8.61 -4.77 2.68
C ILE A 39 9.90 -4.67 1.87
N THR A 40 9.86 -5.00 0.57
CA THR A 40 11.05 -4.93 -0.29
C THR A 40 11.22 -3.56 -0.96
N GLY A 41 10.16 -2.75 -1.01
CA GLY A 41 10.12 -1.48 -1.74
C GLY A 41 9.84 -1.62 -3.24
N GLU A 42 9.72 -2.85 -3.76
CA GLU A 42 9.43 -3.12 -5.16
C GLU A 42 8.12 -2.44 -5.60
N GLY A 43 8.17 -1.73 -6.73
CA GLY A 43 7.00 -1.09 -7.34
C GLY A 43 6.42 0.12 -6.60
N LEU A 44 6.96 0.50 -5.43
CA LEU A 44 6.45 1.63 -4.66
C LEU A 44 6.62 2.94 -5.42
N LYS A 45 7.80 3.21 -5.99
CA LYS A 45 8.08 4.45 -6.71
C LYS A 45 7.09 4.67 -7.85
N GLU A 46 6.86 3.63 -8.66
CA GLU A 46 5.96 3.67 -9.81
C GLU A 46 4.51 3.83 -9.37
N ALA A 47 4.11 3.17 -8.29
CA ALA A 47 2.77 3.31 -7.71
C ALA A 47 2.51 4.74 -7.20
N MET A 48 3.52 5.40 -6.62
CA MET A 48 3.36 6.74 -6.03
C MET A 48 3.31 7.88 -7.06
N VAL A 49 3.71 7.67 -8.32
CA VAL A 49 3.71 8.75 -9.35
C VAL A 49 2.33 9.39 -9.49
N GLY A 50 2.21 10.67 -9.14
CA GLY A 50 0.97 11.43 -9.26
C GLY A 50 -0.16 10.99 -8.32
N THR A 51 0.17 10.19 -7.30
CA THR A 51 -0.78 9.76 -6.26
C THR A 51 -1.04 10.91 -5.30
N GLN A 52 -2.31 11.21 -5.00
CA GLN A 52 -2.66 12.25 -4.03
C GLN A 52 -2.96 11.70 -2.64
N VAL A 53 -3.34 10.43 -2.54
CA VAL A 53 -3.69 9.77 -1.27
C VAL A 53 -3.15 8.35 -1.26
N VAL A 54 -2.51 7.97 -0.17
CA VAL A 54 -2.17 6.58 0.13
C VAL A 54 -3.05 6.10 1.28
N ILE A 55 -3.64 4.93 1.12
CA ILE A 55 -4.37 4.22 2.18
C ILE A 55 -3.58 2.95 2.48
N ASP A 56 -2.98 2.89 3.67
CA ASP A 56 -2.25 1.70 4.12
C ASP A 56 -3.19 0.71 4.81
N LEU A 57 -3.42 -0.44 4.15
CA LEU A 57 -4.13 -1.59 4.68
C LEU A 57 -3.21 -2.84 4.71
N ALA A 58 -1.89 -2.63 4.72
CA ALA A 58 -0.93 -3.71 4.92
C ALA A 58 -1.17 -4.39 6.27
N ASN A 59 -1.00 -5.71 6.30
CA ASN A 59 -1.07 -6.46 7.54
C ASN A 59 0.04 -7.52 7.57
N SER A 60 0.63 -7.69 8.75
CA SER A 60 1.64 -8.71 8.96
C SER A 60 1.05 -10.12 8.75
N PRO A 61 1.77 -11.03 8.10
CA PRO A 61 1.37 -12.43 8.00
C PRO A 61 1.60 -13.21 9.30
N SER A 62 2.31 -12.62 10.26
CA SER A 62 2.66 -13.21 11.56
C SER A 62 2.17 -12.33 12.71
N PHE A 63 1.78 -12.96 13.82
CA PHE A 63 1.46 -12.32 15.09
C PHE A 63 2.56 -12.47 16.14
N GLU A 64 3.67 -13.14 15.81
CA GLU A 64 4.82 -13.23 16.71
C GLU A 64 5.45 -11.85 16.91
N ASP A 65 5.72 -11.49 18.17
CA ASP A 65 6.07 -10.13 18.60
C ASP A 65 7.19 -9.49 17.78
N LYS A 66 8.28 -10.22 17.53
CA LYS A 66 9.40 -9.69 16.76
C LYS A 66 9.05 -9.55 15.28
N ALA A 67 8.47 -10.59 14.68
CA ALA A 67 8.12 -10.62 13.27
C ALA A 67 7.06 -9.56 12.90
N VAL A 68 6.06 -9.35 13.76
CA VAL A 68 5.01 -8.35 13.53
C VAL A 68 5.56 -6.93 13.63
N LEU A 69 6.45 -6.66 14.59
CA LEU A 69 7.10 -5.37 14.73
C LEU A 69 8.00 -5.05 13.53
N GLU A 70 8.87 -6.01 13.14
CA GLU A 70 9.76 -5.86 11.98
C GLU A 70 8.99 -5.61 10.67
N PHE A 71 7.84 -6.26 10.50
CA PHE A 71 6.97 -6.02 9.35
C PHE A 71 6.48 -4.57 9.29
N PHE A 72 5.89 -4.07 10.37
CA PHE A 72 5.30 -2.72 10.38
C PHE A 72 6.37 -1.63 10.32
N GLU A 73 7.50 -1.79 11.00
CA GLU A 73 8.61 -0.85 10.91
C GLU A 73 9.18 -0.78 9.49
N THR A 74 9.45 -1.93 8.88
CA THR A 74 10.03 -1.99 7.53
C THR A 74 9.06 -1.46 6.49
N SER A 75 7.81 -1.94 6.51
CA SER A 75 6.75 -1.48 5.61
C SER A 75 6.53 0.02 5.71
N GLY A 76 6.35 0.52 6.94
CA GLY A 76 6.09 1.94 7.18
C GLY A 76 7.24 2.84 6.73
N ARG A 77 8.49 2.46 7.00
CA ARG A 77 9.66 3.25 6.55
C ARG A 77 9.77 3.33 5.03
N ASN A 78 9.54 2.21 4.34
CA ASN A 78 9.57 2.19 2.87
C ASN A 78 8.44 3.03 2.25
N LEU A 79 7.22 2.91 2.79
CA LEU A 79 6.08 3.71 2.33
C LEU A 79 6.32 5.20 2.53
N LEU A 80 6.69 5.62 3.74
CA LEU A 80 6.97 7.02 4.04
C LEU A 80 8.09 7.59 3.17
N ALA A 81 9.14 6.81 2.90
CA ALA A 81 10.22 7.23 2.02
C ALA A 81 9.76 7.39 0.56
N ALA A 82 8.93 6.47 0.05
CA ALA A 82 8.39 6.52 -1.30
C ALA A 82 7.39 7.67 -1.48
N GLU A 83 6.54 7.91 -0.47
CA GLU A 83 5.59 9.02 -0.41
C GLU A 83 6.33 10.36 -0.40
N ALA A 84 7.28 10.54 0.51
CA ALA A 84 8.08 11.78 0.59
C ALA A 84 8.85 12.08 -0.70
N ALA A 85 9.31 11.04 -1.42
CA ALA A 85 9.97 11.19 -2.70
C ALA A 85 9.02 11.56 -3.86
N ALA A 86 7.74 11.22 -3.74
CA ALA A 86 6.71 11.51 -4.74
C ALA A 86 6.10 12.92 -4.60
N GLY A 87 6.20 13.52 -3.41
CA GLY A 87 5.67 14.85 -3.08
C GLY A 87 4.28 14.80 -2.44
#